data_AF-A0A398CJY8-F1
#
_entry.id   AF-A0A398CJY8-F1
#
_cell.length_a   1.000
_cell.length_b   1.000
_cell.length_c   1.000
_cell.angle_alpha   90.00
_cell.angle_beta   90.00
_cell.angle_gamma   90.00
#
_symmetry.space_group_name_H-M   'P 1'
#
loop_
_entity.id
_entity.type
_entity.pdbx_description
1 polymer ?
#
loop_
_entity_poly.entity_id
_entity_poly.type
_entity_poly.pdbx_seq_one_letter_code
_entity_poly.pdbx_strand_id
1 'polypeptide(L)'
;MTTNYPELSDLVNLMEGRPSTNGWDVVCSYSVHQLNAFLKSQYEAGKLAREVVLTTEREDPITEMKYTVRYDIQFASPVLSFIAGRSGFATLTMPINEGSFARIIMADVEKRTIPIPGGRYSVQAIVPLAARSRGTPAKSSSMTMS
;
A
#
# COMPACT_ATOMS: atom_id res chain seq x y z
N MET A 1 6.37 -7.46 -31.64
CA MET A 1 6.50 -5.99 -31.65
C MET A 1 7.02 -5.59 -30.29
N THR A 2 8.29 -5.21 -30.20
CA THR A 2 8.94 -4.76 -28.96
C THR A 2 8.52 -3.31 -28.71
N THR A 3 7.72 -3.07 -27.68
CA THR A 3 7.39 -1.71 -27.22
C THR A 3 8.62 -1.11 -26.56
N ASN A 4 9.42 -0.36 -27.33
CA ASN A 4 10.39 0.57 -26.77
C ASN A 4 9.60 1.69 -26.09
N TYR A 5 9.64 1.74 -24.77
CA TYR A 5 9.15 2.90 -24.03
C TYR A 5 10.10 4.06 -24.31
N PRO A 6 9.58 5.27 -24.60
CA PRO A 6 10.43 6.43 -24.81
C PRO A 6 11.22 6.71 -23.52
N GLU A 7 12.52 6.98 -23.69
CA GLU A 7 13.38 7.38 -22.57
C GLU A 7 12.97 8.77 -22.07
N LEU A 8 13.32 9.09 -20.82
CA LEU A 8 12.96 10.39 -20.23
C LEU A 8 13.47 11.57 -21.07
N SER A 9 14.65 11.43 -21.69
CA SER A 9 15.21 12.44 -22.59
C SER A 9 14.35 12.66 -23.84
N ASP A 10 13.76 11.60 -24.39
CA ASP A 10 12.92 11.68 -25.60
C ASP A 10 11.61 12.40 -25.27
N LEU A 11 11.03 12.11 -24.11
CA LEU A 11 9.84 12.79 -23.60
C LEU A 11 10.11 14.28 -23.32
N VAL A 12 11.25 14.61 -22.72
CA VAL A 12 11.64 16.01 -22.43
C VAL A 12 11.89 16.79 -23.73
N ASN A 13 12.55 16.16 -24.72
CA ASN A 13 12.78 16.78 -26.02
C ASN A 13 11.47 17.00 -26.80
N LEU A 14 10.54 16.05 -26.73
CA LEU A 14 9.19 16.17 -27.33
C LEU A 14 8.34 17.29 -26.72
N MET A 15 8.67 17.74 -25.51
CA MET A 15 7.95 18.82 -24.86
C MET A 15 8.37 20.21 -25.33
N GLU A 16 9.47 20.41 -26.09
CA GLU A 16 9.93 21.70 -26.69
C GLU A 16 9.61 23.00 -25.91
N GLY A 17 9.57 22.96 -24.57
CA GLY A 17 9.11 24.08 -23.72
C GLY A 17 7.62 24.49 -23.87
N ARG A 18 6.76 23.69 -24.53
CA ARG A 18 5.33 23.93 -24.72
C ARG A 18 4.48 22.77 -24.21
N PRO A 19 3.25 23.04 -23.72
CA PRO A 19 2.30 21.96 -23.43
C PRO A 19 2.03 21.15 -24.71
N SER A 20 2.25 19.84 -24.66
CA SER A 20 1.97 18.91 -25.76
C SER A 20 1.26 17.70 -25.18
N THR A 21 0.25 17.20 -25.89
CA THR A 21 -0.39 15.92 -25.56
C THR A 21 0.37 14.73 -26.13
N ASN A 22 1.43 14.97 -26.92
CA ASN A 22 2.25 13.93 -27.56
C ASN A 22 1.41 12.92 -28.37
N GLY A 23 0.50 13.43 -29.21
CA GLY A 23 -0.34 12.61 -30.07
C GLY A 23 -1.57 11.98 -29.40
N TRP A 24 -1.80 12.23 -28.11
CA TRP A 24 -3.04 11.86 -27.43
C TRP A 24 -4.13 12.91 -27.68
N ASP A 25 -5.37 12.48 -27.84
CA ASP A 25 -6.52 13.40 -28.00
C ASP A 25 -6.73 14.24 -26.72
N VAL A 26 -6.60 13.60 -25.55
CA VAL A 26 -6.78 14.22 -24.23
C VAL A 26 -5.79 13.60 -23.25
N VAL A 27 -5.12 14.45 -22.46
CA VAL A 27 -4.27 14.02 -21.33
C VAL A 27 -4.86 14.55 -20.04
N CYS A 28 -5.16 13.65 -19.11
CA CYS A 28 -5.55 14.01 -17.74
C CYS A 28 -4.37 13.79 -16.80
N SER A 29 -4.00 14.81 -16.04
CA SER A 29 -2.93 14.73 -15.04
C SER A 29 -3.44 15.16 -13.68
N TYR A 30 -2.95 14.49 -12.64
CA TYR A 30 -3.21 14.82 -11.25
C TYR A 30 -1.88 14.92 -10.52
N SER A 31 -1.74 15.93 -9.68
CA SER A 31 -0.60 15.99 -8.77
C SER A 31 -0.70 14.87 -7.73
N VAL A 32 0.45 14.38 -7.27
CA VAL A 32 0.54 13.43 -6.15
C VAL A 32 -0.17 13.98 -4.90
N HIS A 33 -0.11 15.30 -4.70
CA HIS A 33 -0.81 15.98 -3.61
C HIS A 33 -2.34 15.82 -3.72
N GLN A 34 -2.93 16.06 -4.90
CA GLN A 34 -4.38 15.88 -5.11
C GLN A 34 -4.81 14.43 -4.90
N LEU A 35 -4.02 13.47 -5.38
CA LEU A 35 -4.31 12.05 -5.17
C LEU A 35 -4.27 11.67 -3.68
N ASN A 36 -3.28 12.17 -2.94
CA ASN A 36 -3.18 11.94 -1.50
C ASN A 36 -4.29 12.64 -0.70
N ALA A 37 -4.69 13.84 -1.09
CA ALA A 37 -5.85 14.52 -0.50
C ALA A 37 -7.14 13.73 -0.74
N PHE A 38 -7.32 13.17 -1.94
CA PHE A 38 -8.45 12.29 -2.23
C PHE A 38 -8.41 11.02 -1.36
N LEU A 39 -7.27 10.33 -1.28
CA LEU A 39 -7.13 9.14 -0.42
C LEU A 39 -7.45 9.43 1.04
N LYS A 40 -6.94 10.56 1.56
CA LYS A 40 -7.26 11.02 2.92
C LYS A 40 -8.76 11.24 3.10
N SER A 41 -9.43 11.89 2.15
CA SER A 41 -10.89 12.08 2.22
C SER A 41 -11.67 10.76 2.25
N GLN A 42 -11.24 9.75 1.47
CA GLN A 42 -11.88 8.44 1.48
C GLN A 42 -11.60 7.68 2.78
N TYR A 43 -10.39 7.83 3.33
CA TYR A 43 -10.04 7.30 4.65
C TYR A 43 -10.92 7.90 5.73
N GLU A 44 -11.03 9.24 5.79
CA GLU A 44 -11.85 9.98 6.75
C GLU A 44 -13.34 9.65 6.63
N ALA A 45 -13.83 9.43 5.41
CA ALA A 45 -15.19 8.97 5.14
C ALA A 45 -15.46 7.50 5.51
N GLY A 46 -14.48 6.78 6.06
CA GLY A 46 -14.64 5.39 6.51
C GLY A 46 -14.75 4.38 5.37
N LYS A 47 -14.35 4.76 4.15
CA LYS A 47 -14.40 3.88 2.97
C LYS A 47 -13.16 3.03 2.79
N LEU A 48 -12.10 3.32 3.52
CA LEU A 48 -10.83 2.58 3.49
C LEU A 48 -10.64 1.83 4.81
N ALA A 49 -9.92 0.70 4.73
CA ALA A 49 -9.60 -0.11 5.90
C ALA A 49 -8.76 0.69 6.91
N ARG A 50 -9.18 0.67 8.17
CA ARG A 50 -8.50 1.33 9.29
C ARG A 50 -7.91 0.33 10.29
N GLU A 51 -8.55 -0.82 10.39
CA GLU A 51 -8.20 -1.86 11.34
C GLU A 51 -8.04 -3.17 10.60
N VAL A 52 -6.98 -3.91 10.92
CA VAL A 52 -6.74 -5.24 10.39
C VAL A 52 -6.35 -6.16 11.54
N VAL A 53 -6.99 -7.32 11.58
CA VAL A 53 -6.63 -8.40 12.49
C VAL A 53 -5.92 -9.48 11.68
N LEU A 54 -4.67 -9.76 12.00
CA LEU A 54 -3.88 -10.83 11.41
C LEU A 54 -3.62 -11.90 12.48
N THR A 55 -3.73 -13.16 12.11
CA THR A 55 -3.49 -14.27 13.03
C THR A 55 -2.48 -15.22 12.40
N THR A 56 -1.48 -15.64 13.18
CA THR A 56 -0.49 -16.62 12.76
C THR A 56 -0.27 -17.63 13.87
N GLU A 57 -0.13 -18.90 13.51
CA GLU A 57 0.24 -19.96 14.43
C GLU A 57 1.76 -20.16 14.40
N ARG A 58 2.32 -20.38 15.59
CA ARG A 58 3.73 -20.62 15.84
C ARG A 58 3.84 -21.80 16.80
N GLU A 59 5.02 -22.41 16.81
CA GLU A 59 5.37 -23.46 17.75
C GLU A 59 6.55 -22.97 18.57
N ASP A 60 6.49 -23.19 19.88
CA ASP A 60 7.60 -22.91 20.78
C ASP A 60 8.71 -23.97 20.54
N PRO A 61 9.93 -23.59 20.15
CA PRO A 61 10.98 -24.54 19.81
C PRO A 61 11.52 -25.31 21.02
N ILE A 62 11.19 -24.92 22.25
CA ILE A 62 11.63 -25.59 23.49
C ILE A 62 10.54 -26.52 24.01
N THR A 63 9.29 -26.09 23.98
CA THR A 63 8.18 -26.82 24.59
C THR A 63 7.29 -27.57 23.60
N GLU A 64 7.50 -27.39 22.29
CA GLU A 64 6.68 -27.93 21.18
C GLU A 64 5.20 -27.54 21.27
N MET A 65 4.87 -26.59 22.16
CA MET A 65 3.51 -26.10 22.32
C MET A 65 3.20 -25.08 21.23
N LYS A 66 2.03 -25.27 20.59
CA LYS A 66 1.51 -24.31 19.64
C LYS A 66 0.96 -23.09 20.36
N TYR A 67 1.22 -21.93 19.79
CA TYR A 67 0.68 -20.65 20.24
C TYR A 67 0.27 -19.81 19.04
N THR A 68 -0.72 -18.94 19.27
CA THR A 68 -1.23 -18.04 18.27
C THR A 68 -0.73 -16.63 18.55
N VAL A 69 -0.17 -15.97 17.53
CA VAL A 69 0.11 -14.54 17.57
C VAL A 69 -0.96 -13.82 16.78
N ARG A 70 -1.75 -13.01 17.48
CA ARG A 70 -2.77 -12.14 16.89
C ARG A 70 -2.27 -10.70 16.87
N TYR A 71 -2.23 -10.11 15.69
CA TYR A 71 -1.89 -8.70 15.50
C TYR A 71 -3.19 -7.92 15.25
N ASP A 72 -3.50 -6.98 16.14
CA ASP A 72 -4.57 -6.00 15.96
C ASP A 72 -3.90 -4.68 15.55
N ILE A 73 -3.95 -4.35 14.26
CA ILE A 73 -3.23 -3.22 13.67
C ILE A 73 -4.21 -2.11 13.33
N GLN A 74 -3.93 -0.91 13.83
CA GLN A 74 -4.62 0.33 13.45
C GLN A 74 -3.73 1.10 12.48
N PHE A 75 -4.26 1.43 11.31
CA PHE A 75 -3.55 2.17 10.28
C PHE A 75 -3.96 3.65 10.27
N ALA A 76 -2.99 4.51 9.98
CA ALA A 76 -3.22 5.88 9.58
C ALA A 76 -3.71 5.97 8.13
N SER A 77 -4.06 7.19 7.69
CA SER A 77 -4.40 7.45 6.30
C SER A 77 -3.26 6.99 5.37
N PRO A 78 -3.57 6.27 4.28
CA PRO A 78 -2.58 5.87 3.30
C PRO A 78 -1.98 7.07 2.56
N VAL A 79 -0.72 6.93 2.15
CA VAL A 79 0.00 7.89 1.31
C VAL A 79 0.54 7.17 0.08
N LEU A 80 0.21 7.71 -1.09
CA LEU A 80 0.68 7.27 -2.39
C LEU A 80 1.94 8.05 -2.78
N SER A 81 2.94 7.33 -3.28
CA SER A 81 4.14 7.89 -3.91
C SER A 81 4.44 7.15 -5.20
N PHE A 82 5.14 7.82 -6.11
CA PHE A 82 5.56 7.27 -7.40
C PHE A 82 7.09 7.28 -7.44
N ILE A 83 7.67 6.19 -7.94
CA ILE A 83 9.12 6.09 -8.14
C ILE A 83 9.42 6.64 -9.54
N ALA A 84 10.20 7.71 -9.60
CA ALA A 84 10.63 8.30 -10.87
C ALA A 84 11.32 7.23 -11.74
N GLY A 85 10.97 7.18 -13.02
CA GLY A 85 11.50 6.19 -13.96
C GLY A 85 10.83 4.80 -13.90
N ARG A 86 9.88 4.56 -12.99
CA ARG A 86 9.12 3.30 -12.95
C ARG A 86 7.64 3.54 -13.28
N SER A 87 7.31 3.39 -14.56
CA SER A 87 5.94 3.49 -15.03
C SER A 87 5.09 2.28 -14.60
N GLY A 88 3.78 2.47 -14.45
CA GLY A 88 2.83 1.40 -14.17
C GLY A 88 2.78 0.89 -12.73
N PHE A 89 3.55 1.46 -11.81
CA PHE A 89 3.54 1.09 -10.39
C PHE A 89 3.49 2.33 -9.50
N ALA A 90 2.86 2.20 -8.35
CA ALA A 90 2.92 3.18 -7.27
C ALA A 90 3.19 2.47 -5.94
N THR A 91 3.81 3.19 -5.01
CA THR A 91 4.00 2.72 -3.64
C THR A 91 2.91 3.33 -2.77
N LEU A 92 2.19 2.47 -2.05
CA LEU A 92 1.21 2.86 -1.05
C LEU A 92 1.78 2.58 0.33
N THR A 93 1.90 3.61 1.16
CA THR A 93 2.42 3.51 2.53
C THR A 93 1.28 3.76 3.51
N MET A 94 1.08 2.81 4.43
CA MET A 94 0.10 2.87 5.52
C MET A 94 0.83 2.86 6.87
N PRO A 95 1.04 4.03 7.50
CA PRO A 95 1.64 4.09 8.83
C PRO A 95 0.79 3.36 9.85
N ILE A 96 1.44 2.72 10.83
CA ILE A 96 0.76 2.09 11.97
C ILE A 96 0.56 3.16 13.05
N ASN A 97 -0.68 3.33 13.49
CA ASN A 97 -1.06 4.22 14.58
C ASN A 97 -0.84 3.59 15.95
N GLU A 98 -0.82 4.43 16.97
CA GLU A 98 -0.97 4.00 18.36
C GLU A 98 -2.28 3.22 18.54
N GLY A 99 -2.36 2.37 19.57
CA GLY A 99 -3.49 1.46 19.77
C GLY A 99 -3.41 0.15 18.98
N SER A 100 -2.27 -0.10 18.33
CA SER A 100 -1.95 -1.38 17.69
C SER A 100 -1.27 -2.33 18.69
N PHE A 101 -1.59 -3.63 18.64
CA PHE A 101 -1.10 -4.63 19.58
C PHE A 101 -0.76 -5.96 18.90
N ALA A 102 0.23 -6.66 19.46
CA ALA A 102 0.47 -8.07 19.23
C ALA A 102 0.12 -8.87 20.50
N ARG A 103 -0.75 -9.86 20.38
CA ARG A 103 -1.23 -10.72 21.46
C ARG A 103 -0.73 -12.14 21.26
N ILE A 104 -0.10 -12.71 22.28
CA ILE A 104 0.31 -14.10 22.31
C ILE A 104 -0.75 -14.88 23.08
N ILE A 105 -1.41 -15.81 22.39
CA ILE A 105 -2.51 -16.62 22.91
C ILE A 105 -2.02 -18.07 22.98
N MET A 106 -2.14 -18.69 24.14
CA MET A 106 -1.82 -20.10 24.36
C MET A 106 -2.99 -20.78 25.05
N ALA A 107 -3.46 -21.89 24.49
CA ALA A 107 -4.63 -22.64 24.98
C ALA A 107 -5.83 -21.70 25.26
N ASP A 108 -6.14 -20.84 24.28
CA ASP A 108 -7.24 -19.85 24.31
C ASP A 108 -7.16 -18.78 25.41
N VAL A 109 -6.01 -18.66 26.09
CA VAL A 109 -5.77 -17.60 27.08
C VAL A 109 -4.73 -16.63 26.56
N GLU A 110 -5.04 -15.33 26.61
CA GLU A 110 -4.07 -14.26 26.32
C GLU A 110 -2.98 -14.26 27.40
N LYS A 111 -1.77 -14.68 27.01
CA LYS A 111 -0.60 -14.75 27.91
C LYS A 111 0.16 -13.45 27.94
N ARG A 112 0.20 -12.73 26.82
CA ARG A 112 1.00 -11.52 26.68
C ARG A 112 0.40 -10.58 25.65
N THR A 113 0.37 -9.30 25.99
CA THR A 113 0.05 -8.19 25.09
C THR A 113 1.31 -7.34 24.90
N ILE A 114 1.67 -7.06 23.65
CA ILE A 114 2.82 -6.24 23.28
C ILE A 114 2.30 -5.06 22.47
N PRO A 115 2.45 -3.80 22.93
CA PRO A 115 2.07 -2.65 22.15
C PRO A 115 2.99 -2.49 20.94
N ILE A 116 2.41 -2.19 19.78
CA ILE A 116 3.15 -1.82 18.58
C ILE A 116 3.27 -0.30 18.58
N PRO A 117 4.48 0.26 18.67
CA PRO A 117 4.69 1.70 18.70
C PRO A 117 4.13 2.39 17.44
N GLY A 118 3.22 3.34 17.65
CA GLY A 118 2.69 4.19 16.58
C GLY A 118 3.78 5.04 15.94
N GLY A 119 3.63 5.31 14.64
CA GLY A 119 4.54 6.15 13.86
C GLY A 119 5.95 5.58 13.61
N ARG A 120 6.30 4.43 14.21
CA ARG A 120 7.60 3.76 13.99
C ARG A 120 7.58 2.78 12.83
N TYR A 121 6.43 2.19 12.55
CA TYR A 121 6.27 1.17 11.53
C TYR A 121 5.25 1.62 10.49
N SER A 122 5.45 1.17 9.26
CA SER A 122 4.51 1.38 8.17
C SER A 122 4.43 0.13 7.32
N VAL A 123 3.24 -0.17 6.83
CA VAL A 123 3.04 -1.19 5.82
C VAL A 123 3.20 -0.53 4.46
N GLN A 124 4.09 -1.09 3.62
CA GLN A 124 4.28 -0.63 2.26
C GLN A 124 3.77 -1.69 1.28
N ALA A 125 3.00 -1.24 0.29
CA ALA A 125 2.53 -2.07 -0.80
C ALA A 125 2.96 -1.45 -2.13
N ILE A 126 3.57 -2.25 -2.99
CA ILE A 126 3.82 -1.87 -4.38
C ILE A 126 2.59 -2.29 -5.19
N VAL A 127 1.85 -1.31 -5.69
CA VAL A 127 0.56 -1.52 -6.35
C VAL A 127 0.73 -1.29 -7.85
N PRO A 128 0.39 -2.27 -8.70
CA PRO A 128 0.33 -2.06 -10.14
C PRO A 128 -0.84 -1.13 -10.47
N LEU A 129 -0.59 -0.13 -11.29
CA LEU A 129 -1.60 0.78 -11.79
C LEU A 129 -2.28 0.13 -13.00
N ALA A 130 -3.56 -0.18 -12.86
CA ALA A 130 -4.33 -0.80 -13.91
C ALA A 130 -5.58 0.02 -14.22
N ALA A 131 -5.84 0.24 -15.50
CA ALA A 131 -7.15 0.68 -15.95
C ALA A 131 -8.12 -0.49 -15.80
N ARG A 132 -9.13 -0.34 -14.94
CA ARG A 132 -10.18 -1.35 -14.81
C ARG A 132 -11.37 -0.98 -15.70
N SER A 133 -11.62 -1.79 -16.71
CA SER A 133 -12.94 -1.85 -17.33
C SER A 133 -13.93 -2.40 -16.31
N ARG A 134 -15.18 -1.91 -16.30
CA ARG A 134 -16.22 -2.28 -15.34
C ARG A 134 -16.60 -3.78 -15.35
N GLY A 135 -15.98 -4.63 -16.18
CA GLY A 135 -16.35 -6.03 -16.41
C GLY A 135 -15.43 -7.12 -15.84
N THR A 136 -14.30 -6.82 -15.19
CA THR A 136 -13.34 -7.89 -14.77
C THR A 136 -12.91 -7.78 -13.30
N PRO A 137 -13.04 -8.86 -12.49
CA PRO A 137 -12.54 -8.87 -11.10
C PRO A 137 -11.00 -8.84 -11.07
N ALA A 138 -10.42 -8.08 -10.14
CA ALA A 138 -8.98 -7.93 -10.00
C ALA A 138 -8.36 -9.18 -9.38
N LYS A 139 -7.25 -9.69 -9.95
CA LYS A 139 -6.39 -10.70 -9.33
C LYS A 139 -5.59 -10.06 -8.18
N SER A 140 -5.51 -10.76 -7.05
CA SER A 140 -4.93 -10.28 -5.79
C SER A 140 -3.44 -9.98 -5.90
N SER A 141 -3.03 -8.83 -5.36
CA SER A 141 -1.62 -8.44 -5.22
C SER A 141 -0.97 -9.16 -4.04
N SER A 142 0.27 -9.63 -4.21
CA SER A 142 1.09 -10.26 -3.16
C SER A 142 1.71 -9.21 -2.24
N MET A 143 1.59 -9.42 -0.93
CA MET A 143 2.13 -8.54 0.12
C MET A 143 3.44 -9.14 0.66
N THR A 144 4.54 -8.39 0.59
CA THR A 144 5.81 -8.75 1.23
C THR A 144 6.08 -7.78 2.39
N MET A 145 6.32 -8.32 3.58
CA MET A 145 6.79 -7.56 4.74
C MET A 145 8.32 -7.51 4.72
N SER A 146 8.88 -6.31 4.87
CA SER A 146 10.33 -6.03 5.07
C SER A 146 10.53 -5.34 6.40
#